data_AF-A0AAD2BTE8-F1
#
_entry.id   AF-A0AAD2BTE8-F1
#
_cell.length_a   1.000
_cell.length_b   1.000
_cell.length_c   1.000
_cell.angle_alpha   90.00
_cell.angle_beta   90.00
_cell.angle_gamma   90.00
#
_symmetry.space_group_name_H-M   'P 1'
#
loop_
_entity.id
_entity.type
_entity.pdbx_description
1 polymer ?
#
loop_
_entity_poly.entity_id
_entity_poly.type
_entity_poly.pdbx_seq_one_letter_code
_entity_poly.pdbx_strand_id
1 'polypeptide(L)'
;MTTMDDDWSGVAYAQNNRGGDTLAAHLQANGILPPGHVIVNVQILLRATVTPAGVKAPYLTVTMFDATGCRDAAAAFRQAVADGQRHFPIKHVQVNDAMIEVFSDLMLDLTPRGFDAHPEPLSTMVYKA
;
A
#
# COMPACT_ATOMS: atom_id res chain seq x y z
N MET A 1 -35.81 -8.02 -1.31
CA MET A 1 -34.95 -6.84 -1.05
C MET A 1 -33.64 -7.09 -1.74
N THR A 2 -33.33 -6.33 -2.79
CA THR A 2 -31.97 -6.29 -3.34
C THR A 2 -31.09 -5.65 -2.28
N THR A 3 -30.23 -6.43 -1.64
CA THR A 3 -29.12 -5.91 -0.86
C THR A 3 -28.30 -5.07 -1.82
N MET A 4 -28.41 -3.75 -1.76
CA MET A 4 -27.32 -2.92 -2.28
C MET A 4 -26.11 -3.35 -1.46
N ASP A 5 -25.08 -3.87 -2.12
CA ASP A 5 -23.82 -4.15 -1.44
C ASP A 5 -23.40 -2.84 -0.75
N ASP A 6 -23.37 -2.83 0.59
CA ASP A 6 -22.85 -1.74 1.44
C ASP A 6 -21.32 -1.63 1.29
N ASP A 7 -20.85 -1.70 0.05
CA ASP A 7 -19.46 -1.70 -0.34
C ASP A 7 -18.97 -0.26 -0.38
N TRP A 8 -17.71 -0.09 0.03
CA TRP A 8 -17.01 1.18 -0.03
C TRP A 8 -15.90 1.08 -1.06
N SER A 9 -15.63 2.18 -1.76
CA SER A 9 -14.52 2.29 -2.71
C SER A 9 -13.81 3.62 -2.49
N GLY A 10 -12.53 3.69 -2.82
CA GLY A 10 -11.79 4.88 -2.49
C GLY A 10 -10.33 4.86 -2.90
N VAL A 11 -9.63 5.92 -2.53
CA VAL A 11 -8.22 6.16 -2.86
C VAL A 11 -7.43 6.18 -1.56
N ALA A 12 -6.32 5.47 -1.55
CA ALA A 12 -5.33 5.55 -0.48
C ALA A 12 -4.17 6.44 -0.94
N TYR A 13 -3.68 7.29 -0.04
CA TYR A 13 -2.48 8.06 -0.25
C TYR A 13 -1.50 7.84 0.90
N ALA A 14 -0.22 7.67 0.57
CA ALA A 14 0.82 7.51 1.56
C ALA A 14 2.10 8.24 1.11
N GLN A 15 2.71 9.00 2.02
CA GLN A 15 4.03 9.59 1.80
C GLN A 15 5.10 8.75 2.48
N ASN A 16 6.06 8.28 1.70
CA ASN A 16 7.13 7.39 2.15
C ASN A 16 8.45 8.15 2.33
N ASN A 17 8.47 9.21 3.15
CA ASN A 17 9.64 10.08 3.31
C ASN A 17 9.86 10.62 4.74
N ARG A 18 9.37 9.95 5.78
CA ARG A 18 9.55 10.40 7.16
C ARG A 18 11.04 10.35 7.57
N GLY A 19 11.73 11.48 7.47
CA GLY A 19 13.11 11.63 7.95
C GLY A 19 14.18 10.81 7.20
N GLY A 20 13.92 10.40 5.95
CA GLY A 20 14.82 9.54 5.18
C GLY A 20 14.67 8.04 5.48
N ASP A 21 13.79 7.70 6.41
CA ASP A 21 13.41 6.33 6.72
C ASP A 21 12.26 5.92 5.80
N THR A 22 12.46 4.86 5.02
CA THR A 22 11.51 4.46 3.97
C THR A 22 11.10 3.01 4.16
N LEU A 23 9.88 2.65 3.74
CA LEU A 23 9.41 1.26 3.78
C LEU A 23 10.39 0.31 3.08
N ALA A 24 10.97 0.72 1.96
CA ALA A 24 11.97 -0.07 1.24
C ALA A 24 13.22 -0.34 2.09
N ALA A 25 13.72 0.67 2.82
CA ALA A 25 14.86 0.52 3.71
C ALA A 25 14.56 -0.44 4.87
N HIS A 26 13.38 -0.33 5.50
CA HIS A 26 12.93 -1.25 6.54
C HIS A 26 12.84 -2.69 6.04
N LEU A 27 12.22 -2.90 4.87
CA LEU A 27 12.07 -4.25 4.32
C LEU A 27 13.42 -4.85 3.88
N GLN A 28 14.36 -4.04 3.40
CA GLN A 28 15.73 -4.50 3.11
C GLN A 28 16.47 -4.89 4.39
N ALA A 29 16.43 -4.05 5.44
CA ALA A 29 17.09 -4.32 6.71
C ALA A 29 16.61 -5.62 7.38
N ASN A 30 15.34 -6.00 7.14
CA ASN A 30 14.74 -7.23 7.65
C ASN A 30 14.82 -8.41 6.66
N GLY A 31 15.54 -8.29 5.54
CA GLY A 31 15.72 -9.35 4.55
C GLY A 31 14.47 -9.72 3.75
N ILE A 32 13.44 -8.86 3.77
CA ILE A 32 12.17 -9.07 3.07
C ILE A 32 12.24 -8.58 1.62
N LEU A 33 12.86 -7.43 1.40
CA LEU A 33 13.09 -6.86 0.07
C LEU A 33 14.51 -7.23 -0.41
N PRO A 34 14.66 -8.12 -1.42
CA PRO A 34 15.97 -8.52 -1.89
C PRO A 34 16.73 -7.36 -2.58
N PRO A 35 18.07 -7.43 -2.66
CA PRO A 35 18.86 -6.50 -3.46
C PRO A 35 18.36 -6.43 -4.91
N GLY A 36 18.37 -5.24 -5.49
CA GLY A 36 17.91 -5.00 -6.87
C GLY A 36 16.39 -5.04 -7.07
N HIS A 37 15.61 -5.45 -6.07
CA HIS A 37 14.15 -5.43 -6.14
C HIS A 37 13.59 -4.07 -5.72
N VAL A 38 12.48 -3.70 -6.35
CA VAL A 38 11.68 -2.51 -6.00
C VAL A 38 10.28 -2.91 -5.58
N ILE A 39 9.66 -2.11 -4.71
CA ILE A 39 8.27 -2.27 -4.31
C ILE A 39 7.39 -1.62 -5.38
N VAL A 40 6.47 -2.38 -5.97
CA VAL A 40 5.56 -1.88 -7.02
C VAL A 40 4.13 -1.73 -6.53
N ASN A 41 3.77 -2.40 -5.45
CA ASN A 41 2.48 -2.22 -4.79
C ASN A 41 2.58 -2.61 -3.31
N VAL A 42 1.85 -1.89 -2.47
CA VAL A 42 1.64 -2.20 -1.06
C VAL A 42 0.14 -2.13 -0.79
N GLN A 43 -0.39 -3.17 -0.13
CA GLN A 43 -1.73 -3.17 0.42
C GLN A 43 -1.64 -3.27 1.93
N ILE A 44 -2.33 -2.38 2.63
CA ILE A 44 -2.45 -2.41 4.10
C ILE A 44 -3.76 -3.10 4.44
N LEU A 45 -3.69 -4.23 5.13
CA LEU A 45 -4.87 -4.93 5.63
C LEU A 45 -5.00 -4.70 7.12
N LEU A 46 -5.96 -3.86 7.52
CA LEU A 46 -6.23 -3.53 8.92
C LEU A 46 -7.04 -4.62 9.63
N ARG A 47 -7.99 -5.22 8.91
CA ARG A 47 -8.80 -6.37 9.35
C ARG A 47 -9.09 -7.25 8.14
N ALA A 48 -9.12 -8.56 8.35
CA ALA A 48 -9.46 -9.53 7.33
C ALA A 48 -10.12 -10.74 7.97
N THR A 49 -11.16 -11.27 7.33
CA THR A 49 -11.84 -12.50 7.75
C THR A 49 -11.07 -13.76 7.32
N VAL A 50 -10.24 -13.63 6.29
CA VAL A 50 -9.35 -14.67 5.78
C VAL A 50 -7.95 -14.07 5.66
N THR A 51 -6.97 -14.66 6.36
CA THR A 51 -5.56 -14.26 6.29
C THR A 51 -4.68 -15.41 5.81
N PRO A 52 -3.54 -15.11 5.18
CA PRO A 52 -2.50 -16.11 4.91
C PRO A 52 -2.08 -16.82 6.20
N ALA A 53 -1.75 -18.11 6.08
CA ALA A 53 -1.34 -18.92 7.22
C ALA A 53 -0.14 -18.28 7.95
N GLY A 54 -0.25 -18.15 9.27
CA GLY A 54 0.81 -17.60 10.12
C GLY A 54 0.86 -16.06 10.19
N VAL A 55 -0.08 -15.34 9.55
CA VAL A 55 -0.15 -13.87 9.59
C VAL A 55 -1.49 -13.42 10.19
N LYS A 56 -1.46 -12.38 11.02
CA LYS A 56 -2.65 -11.74 11.61
C LYS A 56 -2.73 -10.28 11.16
N ALA A 57 -3.95 -9.75 11.06
CA ALA A 57 -4.10 -8.31 10.83
C ALA A 57 -3.67 -7.51 12.09
N PRO A 58 -3.05 -6.33 11.93
CA PRO A 58 -2.74 -5.68 10.66
C PRO A 58 -1.49 -6.26 9.97
N TYR A 59 -1.51 -6.38 8.65
CA TYR A 59 -0.33 -6.81 7.86
C TYR A 59 -0.27 -6.11 6.51
N LEU A 60 0.93 -6.09 5.92
CA LEU A 60 1.15 -5.61 4.56
C LEU A 60 1.19 -6.79 3.59
N THR A 61 0.59 -6.62 2.41
CA THR A 61 0.92 -7.40 1.22
C THR A 61 1.81 -6.54 0.34
N VAL A 62 3.05 -6.98 0.15
CA VAL A 62 4.08 -6.25 -0.60
C VAL A 62 4.36 -7.01 -1.89
N THR A 63 4.10 -6.36 -3.02
CA THR A 63 4.43 -6.89 -4.35
C THR A 63 5.73 -6.25 -4.82
N MET A 64 6.67 -7.09 -5.24
CA MET A 64 8.02 -6.68 -5.61
C MET A 64 8.31 -7.01 -7.08
N PHE A 65 9.21 -6.25 -7.67
CA PHE A 65 9.72 -6.49 -9.01
C PHE A 65 11.24 -6.52 -9.00
N ASP A 66 11.84 -7.52 -9.64
CA ASP A 66 13.28 -7.58 -9.83
C ASP A 66 13.70 -6.58 -10.91
N ALA A 67 14.36 -5.50 -10.50
CA ALA A 67 14.88 -4.47 -11.38
C ALA A 67 16.41 -4.55 -11.51
N THR A 68 17.01 -5.69 -11.17
CA THR A 68 18.47 -5.86 -11.20
C THR A 68 19.01 -5.57 -12.60
N GLY A 69 20.02 -4.70 -12.67
CA GLY A 69 20.65 -4.28 -13.93
C GLY A 69 19.81 -3.32 -14.77
N CYS A 70 18.59 -2.95 -14.35
CA CYS A 70 17.78 -1.95 -15.02
C CYS A 70 18.17 -0.54 -14.58
N ARG A 71 18.36 0.37 -15.55
CA ARG A 71 18.61 1.78 -15.29
C ARG A 71 17.36 2.54 -14.85
N ASP A 72 16.19 2.10 -15.32
CA ASP A 72 14.88 2.62 -14.96
C ASP A 72 13.96 1.44 -14.61
N ALA A 73 13.75 1.24 -13.31
CA ALA A 73 12.92 0.16 -12.78
C ALA A 73 11.44 0.29 -13.17
N ALA A 74 10.93 1.52 -13.29
CA ALA A 74 9.52 1.74 -13.64
C ALA A 74 9.26 1.43 -15.12
N ALA A 75 10.20 1.80 -16.01
CA ALA A 75 10.13 1.42 -17.41
C ALA A 75 10.24 -0.11 -17.59
N ALA A 76 11.18 -0.75 -16.89
CA ALA A 76 11.34 -2.20 -16.92
C ALA A 76 10.08 -2.93 -16.43
N PHE A 77 9.47 -2.46 -15.33
CA PHE A 77 8.22 -3.03 -14.83
C PHE A 77 7.08 -2.90 -15.85
N ARG A 78 6.88 -1.71 -16.44
CA ARG A 78 5.85 -1.50 -17.47
C ARG A 78 6.04 -2.43 -18.67
N GLN A 79 7.28 -2.62 -19.12
CA GLN A 79 7.60 -3.52 -20.22
C GLN A 79 7.30 -4.97 -19.84
N ALA A 80 7.71 -5.43 -18.65
CA ALA A 80 7.42 -6.78 -18.18
C ALA A 80 5.91 -7.08 -18.16
N VAL A 81 5.09 -6.12 -17.69
CA VAL A 81 3.63 -6.24 -17.73
C VAL A 81 3.11 -6.32 -19.17
N ALA A 82 3.63 -5.49 -20.08
CA ALA A 82 3.26 -5.51 -21.49
C ALA A 82 3.64 -6.83 -22.19
N ASP A 83 4.75 -7.43 -21.79
CA ASP A 83 5.24 -8.74 -22.26
C ASP A 83 4.45 -9.91 -21.65
N GLY A 84 3.46 -9.63 -20.79
CA GLY A 84 2.55 -10.61 -20.24
C GLY A 84 2.96 -11.17 -18.87
N GLN A 85 3.98 -10.62 -18.22
CA GLN A 85 4.30 -10.98 -16.84
C GLN A 85 3.18 -10.52 -15.90
N ARG A 86 2.48 -11.48 -15.30
CA ARG A 86 1.39 -11.22 -14.34
C ARG A 86 1.70 -11.66 -12.91
N HIS A 87 2.73 -12.49 -12.75
CA HIS A 87 3.14 -13.01 -11.46
C HIS A 87 4.40 -12.28 -11.01
N PHE A 88 4.26 -11.60 -9.88
CA PHE A 88 5.34 -10.90 -9.21
C PHE A 88 5.52 -11.50 -7.81
N PRO A 89 6.75 -11.55 -7.29
CA PRO A 89 6.98 -11.96 -5.91
C PRO A 89 6.14 -11.15 -4.92
N ILE A 90 5.39 -11.85 -4.07
CA ILE A 90 4.56 -11.26 -3.02
C ILE A 90 5.06 -11.74 -1.67
N LYS A 91 5.12 -10.82 -0.70
CA LYS A 91 5.39 -11.13 0.70
C LYS A 91 4.29 -10.55 1.58
N HIS A 92 3.88 -11.34 2.59
CA HIS A 92 3.02 -10.86 3.66
C HIS A 92 3.89 -10.52 4.86
N VAL A 93 3.81 -9.28 5.32
CA VAL A 93 4.65 -8.75 6.40
C VAL A 93 3.74 -8.41 7.57
N GLN A 94 3.91 -9.13 8.68
CA GLN A 94 3.24 -8.78 9.93
C GLN A 94 3.72 -7.40 10.36
N VAL A 95 2.79 -6.48 10.57
CA VAL A 95 3.13 -5.13 11.04
C VAL A 95 2.45 -4.82 12.36
N ASN A 96 3.03 -3.86 13.06
CA ASN A 96 2.45 -3.21 14.22
C ASN A 96 2.32 -1.70 13.91
N ASP A 97 1.81 -0.95 14.88
CA ASP A 97 1.57 0.48 14.73
C ASP A 97 2.85 1.26 14.36
N ALA A 98 4.02 0.82 14.85
CA ALA A 98 5.31 1.44 14.56
C ALA A 98 5.74 1.34 13.09
N MET A 99 5.24 0.36 12.33
CA MET A 99 5.52 0.27 10.90
C MET A 99 4.62 1.21 10.08
N ILE A 100 3.39 1.46 10.54
CA ILE A 100 2.49 2.46 9.92
C ILE A 100 3.10 3.86 10.04
N GLU A 101 3.80 4.11 11.15
CA GLU A 101 4.53 5.35 11.41
C GLU A 101 5.67 5.67 10.42
N VAL A 102 6.07 4.74 9.54
CA VAL A 102 7.04 5.05 8.47
C VAL A 102 6.45 5.96 7.41
N PHE A 103 5.13 5.93 7.23
CA PHE A 103 4.46 6.90 6.38
C PHE A 103 4.36 8.23 7.14
N SER A 104 4.87 9.31 6.54
CA SER A 104 4.73 10.66 7.10
C SER A 104 3.28 11.11 7.10
N ASP A 105 2.59 10.81 6.00
CA ASP A 105 1.14 10.91 5.86
C ASP A 105 0.59 9.57 5.38
N LEU A 106 -0.50 9.08 5.98
CA LEU A 106 -1.28 7.94 5.50
C LEU A 106 -2.77 8.27 5.59
N MET A 107 -3.46 8.26 4.45
CA MET A 107 -4.88 8.55 4.37
C MET A 107 -5.61 7.45 3.58
N LEU A 108 -6.73 7.00 4.14
CA LEU A 108 -7.72 6.17 3.45
C LEU A 108 -8.99 7.01 3.27
N ASP A 109 -9.23 7.46 2.04
CA ASP A 109 -10.49 8.12 1.69
C ASP A 109 -11.44 7.07 1.12
N LEU A 110 -12.64 6.94 1.72
CA LEU A 110 -13.62 5.92 1.38
C LEU A 110 -14.97 6.58 1.12
N THR A 111 -15.51 6.31 -0.06
CA THR A 111 -16.87 6.72 -0.45
C THR A 111 -17.76 5.47 -0.54
N PRO A 112 -18.97 5.49 0.05
CA PRO A 112 -19.92 4.40 -0.14
C PRO A 112 -20.30 4.28 -1.62
N ARG A 113 -20.46 3.06 -2.13
CA ARG A 113 -20.91 2.86 -3.51
C ARG A 113 -22.27 3.52 -3.75
N GLY A 114 -22.42 4.16 -4.90
CA GLY A 114 -23.63 4.90 -5.28
C GLY A 114 -23.59 6.39 -4.90
N PHE A 115 -22.53 6.85 -4.24
CA PHE A 115 -22.27 8.26 -3.97
C PHE A 115 -21.02 8.72 -4.73
N ASP A 116 -21.08 9.92 -5.30
CA ASP A 116 -19.91 10.63 -5.85
C ASP A 116 -19.52 11.73 -4.87
N ALA A 117 -18.57 11.41 -3.97
CA ALA A 117 -17.91 12.41 -3.16
C ALA A 117 -16.64 12.84 -3.89
N HIS A 118 -16.62 14.07 -4.40
CA HIS A 118 -15.38 14.66 -4.89
C HIS A 118 -14.59 15.21 -3.69
N PRO A 119 -13.25 15.09 -3.66
CA PRO A 119 -12.45 15.70 -2.61
C PRO A 119 -12.61 17.21 -2.67
N GLU A 120 -13.47 17.77 -1.81
CA GLU A 120 -13.54 19.21 -1.58
C GLU A 120 -12.30 19.67 -0.80
N PRO A 121 -11.81 20.89 -1.03
CA PRO A 121 -10.75 21.46 -0.22
C PRO A 121 -11.17 21.41 1.26
N LEU A 122 -10.31 20.84 2.12
CA LEU A 122 -10.57 20.74 3.55
C LEU A 122 -10.81 22.15 4.14
N SER A 123 -12.05 22.44 4.48
CA SER A 123 -12.44 23.58 5.31
C SER A 123 -12.25 23.21 6.77
N THR A 124 -11.06 23.43 7.33
CA THR A 124 -10.83 23.22 8.76
C THR A 124 -11.41 24.38 9.57
N MET A 125 -12.52 24.15 10.26
CA MET A 125 -12.99 25.05 11.31
C MET A 125 -12.47 24.55 12.66
N VAL A 126 -11.46 25.23 13.21
CA VAL A 126 -10.95 24.93 14.56
C VAL A 126 -11.85 25.63 15.57
N TYR A 127 -12.68 24.87 16.28
CA TYR A 127 -13.31 25.37 17.50
C TYR A 127 -12.25 25.49 18.59
N LYS A 128 -11.90 26.71 18.97
CA LYS A 128 -11.23 26.94 20.25
C LYS A 128 -12.33 27.12 21.30
N ALA A 129 -12.45 26.15 22.19
CA ALA A 129 -13.24 26.30 23.42
C ALA A 129 -12.64 27.41 24.29
#